data_AF-A0A537IFV0-F1
#
_entry.id   AF-A0A537IFV0-F1
#
_cell.length_a   1.000
_cell.length_b   1.000
_cell.length_c   1.000
_cell.angle_alpha   90.00
_cell.angle_beta   90.00
_cell.angle_gamma   90.00
#
_symmetry.space_group_name_H-M   'P 1'
#
loop_
_entity.id
_entity.type
_entity.pdbx_description
1 polymer ?
#
loop_
_entity_poly.entity_id
_entity_poly.type
_entity_poly.pdbx_seq_one_letter_code
_entity_poly.pdbx_strand_id
1 'polypeptide(L)'
;MVKHATTEDMKTLASCINKLVLDGYTANFQVTDEGLFSIEKGKHYRPQDVHIVNFFRFEGASDPADNAILYAIELSDGTRGTLTDAYGPYADLQVEKFVKQVEDINKKMKKEN
;
A
#
# COMPACT_ATOMS: atom_id res chain seq x y z
N MET A 1 -33.70 10.35 9.87
CA MET A 1 -33.30 9.14 9.13
C MET A 1 -31.84 8.87 9.44
N VAL A 2 -31.58 7.94 10.37
CA VAL A 2 -30.23 7.56 10.81
C VAL A 2 -29.66 6.57 9.79
N LYS A 3 -28.44 6.83 9.30
CA LYS A 3 -27.74 6.03 8.31
C LYS A 3 -27.54 4.61 8.84
N HIS A 4 -28.11 3.64 8.14
CA HIS A 4 -27.87 2.22 8.39
C HIS A 4 -26.45 1.88 7.94
N ALA A 5 -25.50 1.85 8.87
CA ALA A 5 -24.22 1.18 8.66
C ALA A 5 -24.40 -0.29 9.06
N THR A 6 -24.80 -1.12 8.10
CA THR A 6 -24.84 -2.57 8.23
C THR A 6 -23.42 -3.11 8.38
N THR A 7 -23.23 -3.98 9.37
CA THR A 7 -21.97 -4.59 9.83
C THR A 7 -21.25 -5.50 8.82
N GLU A 8 -21.59 -5.43 7.53
CA GLU A 8 -20.87 -6.08 6.42
C GLU A 8 -19.91 -5.11 5.69
N ASP A 9 -19.94 -3.83 6.02
CA ASP A 9 -19.16 -2.76 5.36
C ASP A 9 -17.67 -2.67 5.79
N MET A 10 -17.22 -3.53 6.71
CA MET A 10 -15.88 -3.47 7.31
C MET A 10 -14.77 -4.17 6.50
N LYS A 11 -15.01 -4.62 5.26
CA LYS A 11 -14.00 -5.29 4.41
C LYS A 11 -13.80 -4.65 3.04
N THR A 12 -14.30 -3.44 2.81
CA THR A 12 -14.08 -2.75 1.54
C THR A 12 -12.74 -2.01 1.57
N LEU A 13 -12.08 -1.90 0.40
CA LEU A 13 -10.85 -1.12 0.22
C LEU A 13 -11.00 0.29 0.82
N ALA A 14 -12.14 0.93 0.56
CA ALA A 14 -12.47 2.25 1.08
C ALA A 14 -12.46 2.32 2.62
N SER A 15 -13.00 1.31 3.31
CA SER A 15 -13.00 1.25 4.78
C SER A 15 -11.58 1.13 5.34
N CYS A 16 -10.73 0.29 4.74
CA CYS A 16 -9.33 0.15 5.15
C CYS A 16 -8.52 1.43 4.89
N ILE A 17 -8.69 2.06 3.73
CA ILE A 17 -8.05 3.35 3.44
C ILE A 17 -8.46 4.38 4.48
N ASN A 18 -9.76 4.49 4.78
CA ASN A 18 -10.25 5.46 5.76
C ASN A 18 -9.66 5.20 7.15
N LYS A 19 -9.54 3.93 7.56
CA LYS A 19 -8.89 3.57 8.83
C LYS A 19 -7.41 3.91 8.85
N LEU A 20 -6.68 3.67 7.76
CA LEU A 20 -5.27 4.03 7.64
C LEU A 20 -5.09 5.55 7.67
N VAL A 21 -5.94 6.30 6.98
CA VAL A 21 -5.98 7.77 7.04
C VAL A 21 -6.19 8.26 8.47
N LEU A 22 -7.11 7.65 9.23
CA LEU A 22 -7.34 7.97 10.65
C LEU A 22 -6.13 7.64 11.54
N ASP A 23 -5.34 6.63 11.18
CA ASP A 23 -4.10 6.25 11.87
C ASP A 23 -2.91 7.17 11.52
N GLY A 24 -3.09 8.04 10.53
CA GLY A 24 -2.11 9.04 10.07
C GLY A 24 -1.44 8.70 8.74
N TYR A 25 -1.84 7.61 8.07
CA TYR A 25 -1.41 7.27 6.71
C TYR A 25 -2.19 8.09 5.69
N THR A 26 -1.86 9.38 5.66
CA THR A 26 -2.51 10.38 4.79
C THR A 26 -1.79 10.52 3.45
N ALA A 27 -0.53 10.07 3.38
CA ALA A 27 0.23 10.11 2.14
C ALA A 27 -0.24 9.06 1.16
N ASN A 28 -0.18 9.43 -0.11
CA ASN A 28 -0.40 8.51 -1.22
C ASN A 28 0.92 8.29 -1.94
N PHE A 29 1.26 7.02 -2.09
CA PHE A 29 2.46 6.59 -2.78
C PHE A 29 2.11 5.91 -4.10
N GLN A 30 3.02 6.01 -5.06
CA GLN A 30 2.92 5.37 -6.36
C GLN A 30 4.28 4.81 -6.74
N VAL A 31 4.34 3.61 -7.31
CA VAL A 31 5.60 3.09 -7.86
C VAL A 31 5.80 3.66 -9.26
N THR A 32 7.02 4.09 -9.51
CA THR A 32 7.50 4.64 -10.78
C THR A 32 8.79 3.94 -11.17
N ASP A 33 9.33 4.22 -12.36
CA ASP A 33 10.60 3.65 -12.81
C ASP A 33 11.78 3.98 -11.86
N GLU A 34 11.74 5.15 -11.22
CA GLU A 34 12.77 5.60 -10.26
C GLU A 34 12.59 5.01 -8.84
N GLY A 35 11.44 4.41 -8.53
CA GLY A 35 11.11 3.85 -7.21
C GLY A 35 9.76 4.35 -6.67
N LEU A 36 9.65 4.48 -5.34
CA LEU A 36 8.40 4.92 -4.70
C LEU A 36 8.27 6.44 -4.75
N PHE A 37 7.35 6.95 -5.56
CA PHE A 37 7.01 8.36 -5.60
C PHE A 37 5.95 8.70 -4.54
N SER A 38 6.25 9.68 -3.70
CA SER A 38 5.26 10.30 -2.81
C SER A 38 4.59 11.45 -3.53
N ILE A 39 3.27 11.33 -3.69
CA ILE A 39 2.46 12.37 -4.34
C ILE A 39 2.39 13.61 -3.46
N GLU A 40 2.26 13.43 -2.14
CA GLU A 40 2.24 14.56 -1.19
C GLU A 40 3.56 15.32 -1.15
N LYS A 41 4.70 14.62 -1.08
CA LYS A 41 6.01 15.25 -0.99
C LYS A 41 6.64 15.57 -2.35
N GLY A 42 6.07 15.07 -3.45
CA GLY A 42 6.62 15.22 -4.79
C GLY A 42 8.05 14.66 -4.91
N LYS A 43 8.35 13.57 -4.19
CA LYS A 43 9.72 13.03 -4.07
C LYS A 43 9.74 11.52 -4.24
N HIS A 44 10.81 11.02 -4.86
CA HIS A 44 11.11 9.60 -4.97
C HIS A 44 11.88 9.08 -3.74
N TYR A 45 11.49 7.90 -3.30
CA TYR A 45 12.08 7.16 -2.19
C TYR A 45 12.62 5.82 -2.69
N ARG A 46 13.80 5.47 -2.17
CA ARG A 46 14.46 4.21 -2.48
C ARG A 46 13.78 3.09 -1.69
N PRO A 47 13.79 1.84 -2.20
CA PRO A 47 13.20 0.70 -1.50
C PRO A 47 13.87 0.39 -0.14
N GLN A 48 15.05 0.95 0.13
CA GLN A 48 15.75 0.84 1.42
C GLN A 48 15.16 1.75 2.49
N ASP A 49 14.58 2.89 2.08
CA ASP A 49 13.94 3.87 2.97
C ASP A 49 12.44 3.59 3.15
N VAL A 50 11.94 2.53 2.51
CA VAL A 50 10.54 2.15 2.45
C VAL A 50 10.32 0.94 3.34
N HIS A 51 9.39 1.06 4.27
CA HIS A 51 9.01 0.00 5.19
C HIS A 51 7.54 -0.37 4.96
N ILE A 52 7.30 -1.58 4.46
CA ILE A 52 5.93 -2.09 4.31
C ILE A 52 5.51 -2.61 5.69
N VAL A 53 4.67 -1.84 6.38
CA VAL A 53 4.16 -2.18 7.71
C VAL A 53 3.11 -3.27 7.61
N ASN A 54 2.23 -3.17 6.62
CA ASN A 54 1.19 -4.17 6.37
C ASN A 54 0.72 -4.11 4.91
N PHE A 55 0.07 -5.18 4.44
CA PHE A 55 -0.60 -5.18 3.15
C PHE A 55 -1.94 -5.90 3.24
N PHE A 56 -2.92 -5.38 2.50
CA PHE A 56 -4.28 -5.90 2.45
C PHE A 56 -4.62 -6.21 1.01
N ARG A 57 -4.87 -7.48 0.71
CA ARG A 57 -5.35 -7.90 -0.60
C ARG A 57 -6.87 -7.93 -0.58
N PHE A 58 -7.45 -7.25 -1.55
CA PHE A 58 -8.87 -7.24 -1.84
C PHE A 58 -9.09 -8.02 -3.13
N GLU A 59 -9.95 -9.03 -3.06
CA GLU A 59 -10.37 -9.80 -4.21
C GLU A 59 -11.84 -9.50 -4.44
N GLY A 60 -12.14 -8.82 -5.54
CA GLY A 60 -13.49 -8.47 -5.92
C GLY A 60 -14.27 -9.73 -6.31
N ALA A 61 -15.48 -9.89 -5.79
CA ALA A 61 -16.31 -11.04 -6.10
C ALA A 61 -16.88 -11.03 -7.54
N SER A 62 -16.71 -9.95 -8.31
CA SER A 62 -17.44 -9.76 -9.58
C SER A 62 -16.58 -9.26 -10.75
N ASP A 63 -15.54 -8.47 -10.51
CA ASP A 63 -14.67 -7.97 -11.58
C ASP A 63 -13.20 -8.19 -11.26
N PRO A 64 -12.38 -8.69 -12.22
CA PRO A 64 -10.94 -8.76 -12.03
C PRO A 64 -10.29 -7.39 -11.90
N ALA A 65 -11.00 -6.31 -12.25
CA ALA A 65 -10.64 -4.92 -12.00
C ALA A 65 -10.84 -4.48 -10.54
N ASP A 66 -11.67 -5.19 -9.77
CA ASP A 66 -11.85 -4.95 -8.32
C ASP A 66 -10.75 -5.61 -7.48
N ASN A 67 -9.83 -6.35 -8.11
CA ASN A 67 -8.68 -6.91 -7.42
C ASN A 67 -7.63 -5.83 -7.17
N ALA A 68 -7.47 -5.45 -5.91
CA ALA A 68 -6.50 -4.43 -5.51
C ALA A 68 -5.71 -4.89 -4.29
N ILE A 69 -4.46 -4.46 -4.20
CA ILE A 69 -3.63 -4.62 -3.00
C ILE A 69 -3.33 -3.24 -2.45
N LEU A 70 -3.64 -3.06 -1.17
CA LEU A 70 -3.34 -1.86 -0.41
C LEU A 70 -2.16 -2.13 0.51
N TYR A 71 -1.04 -1.49 0.27
CA TYR A 71 0.15 -1.53 1.11
C TYR A 71 0.15 -0.32 2.04
N ALA A 72 0.26 -0.57 3.35
CA ALA A 72 0.56 0.44 4.34
C ALA A 72 2.07 0.60 4.44
N ILE A 73 2.57 1.77 4.05
CA ILE A 73 3.98 2.08 3.95
C ILE A 73 4.34 3.16 4.95
N GLU A 74 5.45 2.94 5.65
CA GLU A 74 6.11 3.91 6.50
C GLU A 74 7.52 4.16 5.96
N LEU A 75 7.93 5.41 5.91
CA LEU A 75 9.25 5.82 5.49
C LEU A 75 10.13 6.07 6.71
N SER A 76 11.45 5.92 6.55
CA SER A 76 12.42 6.20 7.62
C SER A 76 12.35 7.63 8.19
N ASP A 77 11.80 8.58 7.42
CA ASP A 77 11.56 9.98 7.84
C ASP A 77 10.29 10.15 8.71
N GLY A 78 9.58 9.06 9.01
CA GLY A 78 8.31 9.06 9.75
C GLY A 78 7.07 9.38 8.89
N THR A 79 7.25 9.52 7.58
CA THR A 79 6.13 9.75 6.65
C THR A 79 5.38 8.43 6.45
N ARG A 80 4.07 8.45 6.69
CA ARG A 80 3.20 7.28 6.59
C ARG A 80 2.16 7.50 5.51
N GLY A 81 1.96 6.48 4.68
CA GLY A 81 1.04 6.55 3.57
C GLY A 81 0.67 5.19 3.01
N THR A 82 -0.20 5.21 2.02
CA THR A 82 -0.71 3.99 1.40
C THR A 82 -0.33 3.95 -0.07
N LEU A 83 -0.02 2.74 -0.54
CA LEU A 83 0.19 2.43 -1.95
C LEU A 83 -0.93 1.46 -2.36
N THR A 84 -1.71 1.84 -3.35
CA THR A 84 -2.73 0.96 -3.93
C THR A 84 -2.24 0.47 -5.29
N ASP A 85 -2.29 -0.83 -5.48
CA ASP A 85 -1.92 -1.51 -6.72
C ASP A 85 -3.08 -2.35 -7.23
N ALA A 86 -3.25 -2.43 -8.54
CA ALA A 86 -4.18 -3.39 -9.14
C ALA A 86 -3.48 -4.76 -9.18
N TYR A 87 -4.15 -5.86 -8.85
CA TYR A 87 -3.53 -7.19 -8.89
C TYR A 87 -4.20 -8.10 -9.93
N GLY A 88 -3.41 -8.98 -10.54
CA GLY A 88 -3.85 -9.90 -11.59
C GLY A 88 -3.45 -9.44 -12.99
N PRO A 89 -4.32 -9.54 -14.01
CA PRO A 89 -3.95 -9.21 -15.40
C PRO A 89 -3.59 -7.73 -15.61
N TYR A 90 -3.98 -6.87 -14.67
CA TYR A 90 -3.68 -5.44 -14.64
C TYR A 90 -2.57 -5.09 -13.64
N ALA A 91 -1.88 -6.08 -13.09
CA ALA A 91 -0.80 -5.84 -12.14
C ALA A 91 0.38 -5.15 -12.80
N ASP A 92 0.86 -4.11 -12.13
CA ASP A 92 2.04 -3.40 -12.56
C ASP A 92 3.29 -4.19 -12.16
N LEU A 93 4.01 -4.72 -13.15
CA LEU A 93 5.25 -5.47 -12.92
C LEU A 93 6.29 -4.62 -12.17
N GLN A 94 6.21 -3.29 -12.30
CA GLN A 94 7.05 -2.37 -11.54
C GLN A 94 6.74 -2.43 -10.05
N VAL A 95 5.46 -2.43 -9.67
CA VAL A 95 5.03 -2.53 -8.27
C VAL A 95 5.46 -3.86 -7.67
N GLU A 96 5.23 -4.97 -8.38
CA GLU A 96 5.62 -6.30 -7.91
C GLU A 96 7.14 -6.39 -7.65
N LYS A 97 7.96 -5.91 -8.59
CA LYS A 97 9.42 -5.87 -8.43
C LYS A 97 9.83 -4.99 -7.25
N PHE A 98 9.20 -3.83 -7.11
CA PHE A 98 9.51 -2.88 -6.05
C PHE A 98 9.18 -3.46 -4.66
N VAL A 99 7.98 -4.00 -4.48
CA VAL A 99 7.54 -4.66 -3.23
C VAL A 99 8.49 -5.80 -2.87
N LYS A 100 8.81 -6.67 -3.85
CA LYS A 100 9.75 -7.79 -3.64
C LYS A 100 11.14 -7.31 -3.24
N GLN A 101 11.61 -6.21 -3.80
CA GLN A 101 12.90 -5.62 -3.44
C GLN A 101 12.90 -5.09 -2.00
N VAL A 102 11.83 -4.38 -1.60
CA VAL A 102 11.66 -3.91 -0.21
C VAL A 102 11.64 -5.08 0.78
N GLU A 103 10.94 -6.17 0.45
CA GLU A 103 10.89 -7.37 1.30
C GLU A 103 12.26 -8.07 1.40
N ASP A 104 13.01 -8.19 0.31
CA ASP A 104 14.35 -8.80 0.31
C ASP A 104 15.33 -8.01 1.19
N ILE A 105 15.30 -6.67 1.10
CA ILE A 105 16.11 -5.77 1.93
C ILE A 105 15.76 -5.98 3.41
N ASN A 106 14.48 -5.95 3.76
CA ASN A 106 14.02 -6.14 5.14
C ASN A 106 14.39 -7.54 5.69
N LYS A 107 14.29 -8.59 4.87
CA LYS A 107 14.71 -9.95 5.25
C LYS A 107 16.21 -10.05 5.50
N LYS A 108 17.04 -9.40 4.69
CA LYS A 108 18.50 -9.37 4.88
C LYS A 108 18.89 -8.66 6.18
N MET A 109 18.28 -7.52 6.47
CA MET A 109 18.56 -6.77 7.71
C MET A 109 18.20 -7.55 8.98
N LYS A 110 17.18 -8.43 8.93
CA LYS A 110 16.78 -9.26 10.08
C LYS A 110 17.67 -10.49 10.31
N LYS A 111 18.50 -10.88 9.35
CA LYS A 111 19.31 -12.11 9.40
C LYS A 111 20.74 -11.88 9.90
N GLU A 112 21.15 -10.64 10.08
CA GLU A 112 22.51 -10.26 10.46
C GLU A 112 22.57 -9.69 11.88
N ASN A 113 21.77 -10.27 12.80
CA ASN A 113 21.72 -9.85 14.21
C ASN A 113 21.49 -11.02 15.16
#